data_AF-A0AAV4GNC2-F1
#
_entry.id   AF-A0AAV4GNC2-F1
#
_cell.length_a   1.000
_cell.length_b   1.000
_cell.length_c   1.000
_cell.angle_alpha   90.00
_cell.angle_beta   90.00
_cell.angle_gamma   90.00
#
_symmetry.space_group_name_H-M   'P 1'
#
loop_
_entity.id
_entity.type
_entity.pdbx_description
1 polymer ?
#
loop_
_entity_poly.entity_id
_entity_poly.type
_entity_poly.pdbx_seq_one_letter_code
_entity_poly.pdbx_strand_id
1 'polypeptide(L)'
;MNVKAKVAARNSLLRKLANSNWGADPKTLRTTALALSYSTAEYSSAVWARSCHAKKVDAELNNACRFVTGQLRPTTLPLLYRTAGIAPPDVRRQTHGSTEKHKQETDLRHPLFDHSYPRARLKSRKSFRTVESVQPDQAASHRLELWNIWDNTTNEAIQPPKEQLPSGRELQRKDWVTLNRARAKVGKTASTLHKWKLRPNSECPCGKQNQTMDHILSECTEGPHCTDQDLRDCTDAAQTWITHWRDKI
;
A
#
# COMPACT_ATOMS: atom_id res chain seq x y z
N MET A 1 3.89 0.16 -21.74
CA MET A 1 5.07 0.53 -20.94
C MET A 1 5.70 -0.76 -20.42
N ASN A 2 6.91 -1.09 -20.88
CA ASN A 2 7.61 -2.33 -20.58
C ASN A 2 7.81 -2.54 -19.05
N VAL A 3 8.07 -1.45 -18.31
CA VAL A 3 8.20 -1.45 -16.84
C VAL A 3 6.98 -2.10 -16.16
N LYS A 4 5.75 -1.82 -16.60
CA LYS A 4 4.55 -2.45 -16.04
C LYS A 4 4.63 -3.98 -16.13
N ALA A 5 4.96 -4.51 -17.31
CA ALA A 5 5.06 -5.95 -17.54
C ALA A 5 6.17 -6.57 -16.67
N LYS A 6 7.30 -5.85 -16.52
CA LYS A 6 8.38 -6.26 -15.62
C LYS A 6 7.89 -6.34 -14.18
N VAL A 7 7.24 -5.31 -13.64
CA VAL A 7 6.68 -5.31 -12.27
C VAL A 7 5.64 -6.42 -12.09
N ALA A 8 4.75 -6.63 -13.07
CA ALA A 8 3.76 -7.71 -13.03
C ALA A 8 4.41 -9.11 -12.94
N ALA A 9 5.55 -9.31 -13.62
CA ALA A 9 6.31 -10.55 -13.51
C ALA A 9 6.88 -10.76 -12.10
N ARG A 10 7.44 -9.71 -11.46
CA ARG A 10 7.95 -9.79 -10.06
C ARG A 10 6.81 -10.01 -9.08
N ASN A 11 5.68 -9.33 -9.28
CA ASN A 11 4.46 -9.53 -8.51
C ASN A 11 3.94 -10.97 -8.58
N SER A 12 4.17 -11.69 -9.69
CA SER A 12 3.79 -13.10 -9.78
C SER A 12 4.62 -13.99 -8.86
N LEU A 13 5.87 -13.65 -8.58
CA LEU A 13 6.70 -14.32 -7.56
C LEU A 13 6.22 -13.96 -6.15
N LEU A 14 6.02 -12.66 -5.89
CA LEU A 14 5.51 -12.17 -4.60
C LEU A 14 4.15 -12.80 -4.25
N ARG A 15 3.26 -12.96 -5.24
CA ARG A 15 1.96 -13.61 -5.07
C ARG A 15 2.09 -15.07 -4.61
N LYS A 16 3.09 -15.81 -5.10
CA LYS A 16 3.33 -17.19 -4.68
C LYS A 16 3.70 -17.24 -3.20
N LEU A 17 4.53 -16.30 -2.73
CA LEU A 17 4.92 -16.19 -1.32
C LEU A 17 3.78 -15.71 -0.41
N ALA A 18 2.77 -15.03 -0.96
CA ALA A 18 1.70 -14.41 -0.19
C ALA A 18 0.48 -15.32 0.08
N ASN A 19 0.63 -16.64 -0.06
CA ASN A 19 -0.42 -17.64 0.15
C ASN A 19 -1.01 -17.58 1.57
N SER A 20 -2.31 -17.79 1.77
CA SER A 20 -2.94 -17.73 3.09
C SER A 20 -2.62 -18.91 4.01
N ASN A 21 -2.24 -20.07 3.48
CA ASN A 21 -2.02 -21.30 4.26
C ASN A 21 -0.57 -21.49 4.68
N TRP A 22 0.39 -21.11 3.83
CA TRP A 22 1.83 -21.28 4.06
C TRP A 22 2.65 -20.04 3.71
N GLY A 23 1.99 -18.89 3.51
CA GLY A 23 2.67 -17.68 3.05
C GLY A 23 3.65 -17.13 4.07
N ALA A 24 4.63 -16.39 3.54
CA ALA A 24 5.67 -15.75 4.32
C ALA A 24 5.11 -14.70 5.28
N ASP A 25 5.90 -14.39 6.31
CA ASP A 25 5.57 -13.36 7.28
C ASP A 25 5.50 -11.96 6.63
N PRO A 26 4.79 -11.00 7.27
CA PRO A 26 4.61 -9.65 6.73
C PRO A 26 5.91 -8.91 6.40
N LYS A 27 6.97 -9.07 7.21
CA LYS A 27 8.26 -8.39 6.97
C LYS A 27 8.91 -8.95 5.71
N THR A 28 8.96 -10.27 5.57
CA THR A 28 9.52 -10.94 4.39
C THR A 28 8.76 -10.52 3.13
N LEU A 29 7.43 -10.49 3.16
CA LEU A 29 6.62 -10.04 2.02
C LEU A 29 6.89 -8.57 1.65
N ARG A 30 6.94 -7.67 2.64
CA ARG A 30 7.23 -6.26 2.40
C ARG A 30 8.63 -6.06 1.81
N THR A 31 9.64 -6.68 2.41
CA THR A 31 11.02 -6.60 1.94
C THR A 31 11.13 -7.14 0.51
N THR A 32 10.48 -8.26 0.22
CA THR A 32 10.45 -8.85 -1.13
C THR A 32 9.74 -7.92 -2.13
N ALA A 33 8.64 -7.28 -1.74
CA ALA A 33 7.95 -6.31 -2.58
C ALA A 33 8.84 -5.09 -2.90
N LEU A 34 9.57 -4.58 -1.91
CA LEU A 34 10.52 -3.48 -2.09
C LEU A 34 11.68 -3.89 -3.02
N ALA A 35 12.30 -5.05 -2.74
CA ALA A 35 13.48 -5.54 -3.44
C ALA A 35 13.21 -5.98 -4.88
N LEU A 36 12.04 -6.53 -5.19
CA LEU A 36 11.70 -7.02 -6.53
C LEU A 36 10.83 -6.05 -7.30
N SER A 37 9.69 -5.67 -6.75
CA SER A 37 8.67 -4.91 -7.47
C SER A 37 8.97 -3.42 -7.50
N TYR A 38 9.21 -2.80 -6.34
CA TYR A 38 9.49 -1.36 -6.26
C TYR A 38 10.84 -1.01 -6.87
N SER A 39 11.91 -1.76 -6.58
CA SER A 39 13.23 -1.52 -7.22
C SER A 39 13.15 -1.50 -8.75
N THR A 40 12.43 -2.44 -9.35
CA THR A 40 12.18 -2.50 -10.81
C THR A 40 11.36 -1.31 -11.29
N ALA A 41 10.35 -0.92 -10.50
CA ALA A 41 9.48 0.20 -10.80
C ALA A 41 10.09 1.57 -10.49
N GLU A 42 11.22 1.62 -9.78
CA GLU A 42 11.86 2.87 -9.37
C GLU A 42 13.16 3.12 -10.13
N TYR A 43 13.68 2.09 -10.79
CA TYR A 43 14.81 2.22 -11.67
C TYR A 43 14.55 3.28 -12.76
N SER A 44 15.44 4.28 -12.76
CA SER A 44 15.36 5.47 -13.64
C SER A 44 14.03 6.22 -13.57
N SER A 45 13.30 6.13 -12.45
CA SER A 45 11.98 6.75 -12.34
C SER A 45 12.00 8.27 -12.48
N ALA A 46 13.09 8.93 -12.10
CA ALA A 46 13.26 10.37 -12.33
C ALA A 46 13.01 10.78 -13.80
N VAL A 47 13.40 9.94 -14.75
CA VAL A 47 13.27 10.21 -16.20
C VAL A 47 11.82 10.05 -16.68
N TRP A 48 11.15 8.97 -16.29
CA TRP A 48 9.84 8.62 -16.83
C TRP A 48 8.66 8.94 -15.89
N ALA A 49 8.89 9.36 -14.65
CA ALA A 49 7.87 9.59 -13.62
C ALA A 49 6.74 10.52 -14.06
N ARG A 50 7.05 11.49 -14.92
CA ARG A 50 6.11 12.50 -15.40
C ARG A 50 5.42 12.11 -16.71
N SER A 51 5.60 10.86 -17.15
CA SER A 51 4.88 10.30 -18.29
C SER A 51 3.40 10.12 -17.97
N CYS A 52 2.53 10.35 -18.96
CA CYS A 52 1.09 10.03 -18.85
C CYS A 52 0.81 8.54 -18.60
N HIS A 53 1.81 7.66 -18.81
CA HIS A 53 1.69 6.23 -18.59
C HIS A 53 2.13 5.76 -17.20
N ALA A 54 2.67 6.65 -16.34
CA ALA A 54 3.16 6.28 -15.00
C ALA A 54 2.08 5.58 -14.16
N LYS A 55 0.82 6.04 -14.25
CA LYS A 55 -0.34 5.43 -13.57
C LYS A 55 -0.57 3.95 -13.91
N LYS A 56 -0.09 3.48 -15.07
CA LYS A 56 -0.18 2.05 -15.43
C LYS A 56 0.75 1.18 -14.57
N VAL A 57 1.86 1.73 -14.07
CA VAL A 57 2.77 1.05 -13.13
C VAL A 57 2.18 1.04 -11.74
N ASP A 58 1.51 2.12 -11.33
CA ASP A 58 0.86 2.24 -10.01
C ASP A 58 -0.11 1.10 -9.77
N ALA A 59 -0.90 0.71 -10.77
CA ALA A 59 -1.80 -0.42 -10.66
C ALA A 59 -1.09 -1.72 -10.22
N GLU A 60 0.13 -1.97 -10.72
CA GLU A 60 0.91 -3.14 -10.32
C GLU A 60 1.57 -2.98 -8.95
N LEU A 61 2.02 -1.77 -8.59
CA LEU A 61 2.54 -1.53 -7.24
C LEU A 61 1.44 -1.63 -6.18
N ASN A 62 0.21 -1.23 -6.50
CA ASN A 62 -0.96 -1.44 -5.66
C ASN A 62 -1.24 -2.94 -5.46
N ASN A 63 -1.01 -3.77 -6.49
CA ASN A 63 -1.12 -5.22 -6.35
C ASN A 63 -0.03 -5.76 -5.42
N ALA A 64 1.20 -5.24 -5.52
CA ALA A 64 2.30 -5.61 -4.63
C ALA A 64 1.93 -5.32 -3.17
N CYS A 65 1.43 -4.12 -2.86
CA CYS A 65 0.93 -3.78 -1.52
C CYS A 65 -0.19 -4.72 -1.06
N ARG A 66 -1.13 -5.09 -1.95
CA ARG A 66 -2.19 -6.04 -1.59
C ARG A 66 -1.67 -7.44 -1.29
N PHE A 67 -0.62 -7.89 -1.96
CA PHE A 67 0.03 -9.16 -1.60
C PHE A 67 0.66 -9.08 -0.21
N VAL A 68 1.33 -7.97 0.11
CA VAL A 68 1.91 -7.72 1.46
C VAL A 68 0.82 -7.67 2.54
N THR A 69 -0.24 -6.89 2.35
CA THR A 69 -1.26 -6.64 3.38
C THR A 69 -2.35 -7.71 3.43
N GLY A 70 -2.60 -8.41 2.32
CA GLY A 70 -3.73 -9.33 2.14
C GLY A 70 -5.10 -8.66 2.02
N GLN A 71 -5.11 -7.35 1.81
CA GLN A 71 -6.34 -6.58 1.64
C GLN A 71 -6.98 -6.83 0.28
N LEU A 72 -8.30 -6.65 0.25
CA LEU A 72 -9.12 -6.89 -0.93
C LEU A 72 -9.00 -5.71 -1.92
N ARG A 73 -9.41 -5.94 -3.16
CA ARG A 73 -9.40 -4.91 -4.20
C ARG A 73 -10.16 -3.62 -3.83
N PRO A 74 -11.32 -3.67 -3.14
CA PRO A 74 -12.09 -2.48 -2.77
C PRO A 74 -11.44 -1.59 -1.71
N THR A 75 -10.40 -2.05 -1.00
CA THR A 75 -9.70 -1.24 0.00
C THR A 75 -9.15 0.03 -0.64
N THR A 76 -9.38 1.17 0.01
CA THR A 76 -8.92 2.48 -0.47
C THR A 76 -7.38 2.54 -0.48
N LEU A 77 -6.83 3.31 -1.41
CA LEU A 77 -5.37 3.40 -1.57
C LEU A 77 -4.66 3.96 -0.32
N PRO A 78 -5.18 5.01 0.37
CA PRO A 78 -4.54 5.48 1.60
C PRO A 78 -4.37 4.40 2.67
N LEU A 79 -5.43 3.63 2.96
CA LEU A 79 -5.38 2.54 3.93
C LEU A 79 -4.40 1.46 3.48
N LEU A 80 -4.40 1.12 2.18
CA LEU A 80 -3.50 0.13 1.61
C LEU A 80 -2.02 0.49 1.83
N TYR A 81 -1.64 1.73 1.56
CA TYR A 81 -0.26 2.18 1.74
C TYR A 81 0.15 2.30 3.21
N ARG A 82 -0.74 2.83 4.07
CA ARG A 82 -0.51 2.88 5.53
C ARG A 82 -0.26 1.48 6.10
N THR A 83 -1.10 0.51 5.73
CA THR A 83 -0.95 -0.88 6.18
C THR A 83 0.30 -1.55 5.61
N ALA A 84 0.62 -1.30 4.33
CA ALA A 84 1.83 -1.87 3.72
C ALA A 84 3.13 -1.24 4.28
N GLY A 85 3.04 -0.07 4.93
CA GLY A 85 4.19 0.70 5.36
C GLY A 85 5.07 1.12 4.19
N ILE A 86 4.49 1.40 3.03
CA ILE A 86 5.19 1.82 1.82
C ILE A 86 4.48 3.05 1.26
N ALA A 87 5.24 4.14 1.06
CA ALA A 87 4.69 5.37 0.51
C ALA A 87 4.05 5.15 -0.88
N PRO A 88 3.03 5.96 -1.25
CA PRO A 88 2.41 5.90 -2.57
C PRO A 88 3.46 6.01 -3.69
N PRO A 89 3.32 5.26 -4.81
CA PRO A 89 4.26 5.29 -5.92
C PRO A 89 4.51 6.69 -6.49
N ASP A 90 3.49 7.54 -6.51
CA ASP A 90 3.62 8.90 -7.04
C ASP A 90 4.51 9.77 -6.17
N VAL A 91 4.28 9.72 -4.85
CA VAL A 91 5.11 10.37 -3.83
C VAL A 91 6.56 9.88 -3.94
N ARG A 92 6.78 8.57 -4.04
CA ARG A 92 8.13 7.97 -4.17
C ARG A 92 8.85 8.44 -5.43
N ARG A 93 8.16 8.46 -6.56
CA ARG A 93 8.71 8.96 -7.84
C ARG A 93 9.01 10.45 -7.81
N GLN A 94 8.17 11.25 -7.17
CA GLN A 94 8.41 12.68 -7.01
C GLN A 94 9.71 12.91 -6.24
N THR A 95 9.88 12.25 -5.09
CA THR A 95 11.12 12.31 -4.31
C THR A 95 12.33 11.88 -5.15
N HIS A 96 12.25 10.79 -5.90
CA HIS A 96 13.34 10.36 -6.78
C HIS A 96 13.69 11.42 -7.83
N GLY A 97 12.69 12.09 -8.41
CA GLY A 97 12.90 13.19 -9.34
C GLY A 97 13.61 14.39 -8.68
N SER A 98 13.22 14.75 -7.46
CA SER A 98 13.83 15.85 -6.71
C SER A 98 15.27 15.54 -6.29
N THR A 99 15.56 14.30 -5.87
CA THR A 99 16.93 13.87 -5.55
C THR A 99 17.81 13.78 -6.80
N GLU A 100 17.26 13.33 -7.92
CA GLU A 100 18.01 13.32 -9.19
C GLU A 100 18.29 14.74 -9.68
N LYS A 101 17.35 15.67 -9.49
CA LYS A 101 17.58 17.08 -9.80
C LYS A 101 18.73 17.64 -8.97
N HIS A 102 18.75 17.37 -7.66
CA HIS A 102 19.85 17.79 -6.81
C HIS A 102 21.20 17.28 -7.32
N LYS A 103 21.31 16.00 -7.68
CA LYS A 103 22.55 15.44 -8.26
C LYS A 103 22.94 16.12 -9.57
N GLN A 104 21.97 16.44 -10.41
CA GLN A 104 22.22 17.15 -11.66
C GLN A 104 22.80 18.55 -11.44
N GLU A 105 22.43 19.21 -10.34
CA GLU A 105 22.89 20.56 -9.99
C GLU A 105 24.21 20.55 -9.21
N THR A 106 24.56 19.46 -8.51
CA THR A 106 25.71 19.43 -7.58
C THR A 106 26.83 18.48 -7.97
N ASP A 107 26.57 17.39 -8.70
CA ASP A 107 27.60 16.42 -9.08
C ASP A 107 28.18 16.74 -10.47
N LEU A 108 29.44 17.18 -10.50
CA LEU A 108 30.21 17.47 -11.73
C LEU A 108 30.27 16.29 -12.71
N ARG A 109 30.13 15.05 -12.24
CA ARG A 109 30.17 13.82 -13.07
C ARG A 109 28.81 13.49 -13.65
N HIS A 110 27.76 14.17 -13.20
CA HIS A 110 26.42 13.93 -13.71
C HIS A 110 26.37 14.32 -15.20
N PRO A 111 25.89 13.44 -16.12
CA PRO A 111 25.94 13.71 -17.56
C PRO A 111 25.17 14.96 -18.02
N LEU A 112 24.33 15.49 -17.14
CA LEU A 112 23.51 16.68 -17.36
C LEU A 112 23.93 17.87 -16.49
N PHE A 113 25.09 17.80 -15.82
CA PHE A 113 25.68 18.92 -15.09
C PHE A 113 25.98 20.07 -16.07
N ASP A 114 25.59 21.30 -15.72
CA ASP A 114 25.72 22.51 -16.55
C ASP A 114 25.21 22.41 -18.00
N HIS A 115 24.36 21.41 -18.30
CA HIS A 115 23.90 21.22 -19.66
C HIS A 115 22.89 22.30 -20.06
N SER A 116 23.15 23.01 -21.15
CA SER A 116 22.22 24.00 -21.71
C SER A 116 21.04 23.31 -22.39
N TYR A 117 19.82 23.63 -21.95
CA TYR A 117 18.61 22.98 -22.45
C TYR A 117 17.90 23.82 -23.49
N PRO A 118 17.49 23.22 -24.62
CA PRO A 118 16.61 23.90 -25.55
C PRO A 118 15.26 24.15 -24.89
N ARG A 119 14.59 25.23 -25.29
CA ARG A 119 13.24 25.56 -24.85
C ARG A 119 12.30 24.38 -25.09
N ALA A 120 11.47 24.05 -24.10
CA ALA A 120 10.54 22.95 -24.20
C ALA A 120 9.55 23.18 -25.36
N ARG A 121 9.65 22.35 -26.41
CA ARG A 121 8.77 22.44 -27.59
C ARG A 121 7.33 21.98 -27.28
N LEU A 122 7.16 21.01 -26.39
CA LEU A 122 5.85 20.40 -26.09
C LEU A 122 5.51 20.55 -24.60
N LYS A 123 4.32 21.07 -24.29
CA LYS A 123 3.80 21.22 -22.92
C LYS A 123 3.73 19.90 -22.14
N SER A 124 3.60 18.78 -22.85
CA SER A 124 3.52 17.43 -22.27
C SER A 124 4.87 16.86 -21.84
N ARG A 125 6.00 17.39 -22.33
CA ARG A 125 7.34 16.92 -21.98
C ARG A 125 7.78 17.56 -20.67
N LYS A 126 7.43 16.90 -19.56
CA LYS A 126 7.83 17.30 -18.22
C LYS A 126 9.06 16.51 -17.77
N SER A 127 10.16 17.21 -17.45
CA SER A 127 11.42 16.63 -16.98
C SER A 127 11.53 16.72 -15.45
N PHE A 128 12.39 15.93 -14.82
CA PHE A 128 12.73 16.12 -13.41
C PHE A 128 13.42 17.46 -13.12
N ARG A 129 13.95 18.13 -14.14
CA ARG A 129 14.55 19.47 -13.99
C ARG A 129 13.57 20.54 -13.55
N THR A 130 12.27 20.34 -13.78
CA THR A 130 11.26 21.35 -13.43
C THR A 130 10.72 21.20 -12.01
N VAL A 131 11.19 20.23 -11.21
CA VAL A 131 10.81 20.16 -9.78
C VAL A 131 11.81 20.85 -8.90
N GLU A 132 11.52 20.96 -7.61
CA GLU A 132 12.47 21.44 -6.62
C GLU A 132 13.46 20.33 -6.28
N SER A 133 14.73 20.70 -6.12
CA SER A 133 15.81 19.82 -5.72
C SER A 133 15.70 19.46 -4.24
N VAL A 134 15.97 18.21 -3.89
CA VAL A 134 16.00 17.76 -2.48
C VAL A 134 17.29 16.99 -2.24
N GLN A 135 17.98 17.31 -1.15
CA GLN A 135 19.22 16.62 -0.81
C GLN A 135 18.95 15.13 -0.52
N PRO A 136 19.85 14.19 -0.91
CA PRO A 136 19.62 12.76 -0.77
C PRO A 136 19.38 12.29 0.68
N ASP A 137 20.03 12.92 1.66
CA ASP A 137 19.86 12.67 3.09
C ASP A 137 18.47 13.08 3.60
N GLN A 138 17.90 14.14 3.03
CA GLN A 138 16.54 14.63 3.35
C GLN A 138 15.43 13.89 2.59
N ALA A 139 15.76 13.01 1.65
CA ALA A 139 14.80 12.34 0.78
C ALA A 139 13.75 11.52 1.56
N ALA A 140 14.13 10.92 2.69
CA ALA A 140 13.20 10.16 3.53
C ALA A 140 12.15 11.06 4.19
N SER A 141 12.59 12.15 4.83
CA SER A 141 11.71 13.13 5.48
C SER A 141 10.80 13.81 4.47
N HIS A 142 11.34 14.25 3.33
CA HIS A 142 10.56 14.86 2.25
C HIS A 142 9.48 13.92 1.70
N ARG A 143 9.82 12.64 1.52
CA ARG A 143 8.85 11.63 1.08
C ARG A 143 7.73 11.42 2.10
N LEU A 144 8.05 11.43 3.40
CA LEU A 144 7.08 11.30 4.46
C LEU A 144 6.14 12.51 4.53
N GLU A 145 6.66 13.72 4.38
CA GLU A 145 5.88 14.96 4.29
C GLU A 145 4.89 14.92 3.13
N LEU A 146 5.36 14.60 1.92
CA LEU A 146 4.51 14.43 0.74
C LEU A 146 3.46 13.35 0.93
N TRP A 147 3.79 12.25 1.63
CA TRP A 147 2.82 11.21 1.93
C TRP A 147 1.73 11.72 2.88
N ASN A 148 2.09 12.46 3.94
CA ASN A 148 1.09 13.05 4.83
C ASN A 148 0.13 14.01 4.09
N ILE A 149 0.63 14.80 3.15
CA ILE A 149 -0.20 15.68 2.32
C ILE A 149 -1.09 14.88 1.35
N TRP A 150 -0.54 13.81 0.76
CA TRP A 150 -1.26 12.96 -0.18
C TRP A 150 -2.39 12.16 0.49
N ASP A 151 -2.19 11.82 1.77
CA ASP A 151 -3.08 10.96 2.52
C ASP A 151 -4.24 11.75 3.15
N ASN A 152 -5.44 11.58 2.58
CA ASN A 152 -6.65 12.28 2.99
C ASN A 152 -7.57 11.46 3.92
N THR A 153 -7.10 10.35 4.51
CA THR A 153 -7.95 9.50 5.36
C THR A 153 -7.82 9.79 6.85
N THR A 154 -8.94 9.73 7.56
CA THR A 154 -9.04 9.89 9.02
C THR A 154 -9.13 8.56 9.77
N ASN A 155 -8.94 7.43 9.10
CA ASN A 155 -9.05 6.12 9.73
C ASN A 155 -8.06 5.96 10.90
N GLU A 156 -8.62 5.64 12.06
CA GLU A 156 -7.89 5.49 13.31
C GLU A 156 -7.48 4.04 13.60
N ALA A 157 -7.98 3.04 12.89
CA ALA A 157 -7.57 1.65 13.11
C ALA A 157 -6.13 1.35 12.65
N ILE A 158 -5.46 2.28 11.97
CA ILE A 158 -4.09 2.14 11.46
C ILE A 158 -3.28 3.37 11.86
N GLN A 159 -1.98 3.16 12.13
CA GLN A 159 -1.03 4.26 12.32
C GLN A 159 -1.07 5.25 11.14
N PRO A 160 -0.74 6.54 11.37
CA PRO A 160 -0.58 7.52 10.30
C PRO A 160 0.53 7.11 9.29
N PRO A 161 0.65 7.81 8.15
CA PRO A 161 1.71 7.58 7.17
C PRO A 161 3.07 7.33 7.81
N LYS A 162 3.62 6.14 7.57
CA LYS A 162 4.92 5.71 8.11
C LYS A 162 5.51 4.62 7.22
N GLU A 163 6.79 4.70 6.88
CA GLU A 163 7.48 3.69 6.07
C GLU A 163 7.91 2.45 6.87
N GLN A 164 7.00 1.95 7.69
CA GLN A 164 7.18 0.78 8.53
C GLN A 164 5.86 0.03 8.61
N LEU A 165 5.92 -1.30 8.71
CA LEU A 165 4.73 -2.10 8.99
C LEU A 165 4.13 -1.69 10.35
N PRO A 166 2.78 -1.60 10.45
CA PRO A 166 2.10 -1.36 11.72
C PRO A 166 2.28 -2.54 12.70
N SER A 167 1.74 -2.38 13.92
CA SER A 167 1.64 -3.46 14.90
C SER A 167 0.97 -4.72 14.31
N GLY A 168 1.25 -5.89 14.88
CA GLY A 168 0.81 -7.18 14.35
C GLY A 168 1.67 -7.73 13.20
N ARG A 169 2.79 -7.08 12.86
CA ARG A 169 3.72 -7.53 11.81
C ARG A 169 4.42 -8.87 12.08
N GLU A 170 4.40 -9.35 13.33
CA GLU A 170 4.92 -10.67 13.73
C GLU A 170 3.86 -11.77 13.61
N LEU A 171 2.60 -11.40 13.37
CA LEU A 171 1.51 -12.36 13.22
C LEU A 171 1.76 -13.28 12.02
N GLN A 172 1.26 -14.51 12.14
CA GLN A 172 1.20 -15.40 11.01
C GLN A 172 0.33 -14.80 9.90
N ARG A 173 0.57 -15.25 8.68
CA ARG A 173 -0.03 -14.68 7.48
C ARG A 173 -1.55 -14.55 7.59
N LYS A 174 -2.25 -15.61 8.01
CA LYS A 174 -3.72 -15.63 8.09
C LYS A 174 -4.27 -14.58 9.07
N ASP A 175 -3.64 -14.47 10.23
CA ASP A 175 -4.01 -13.52 11.28
C ASP A 175 -3.71 -12.08 10.84
N TRP A 176 -2.56 -11.85 10.20
CA TRP A 176 -2.19 -10.56 9.59
C TRP A 176 -3.20 -10.10 8.52
N VAL A 177 -3.64 -11.00 7.65
CA VAL A 177 -4.68 -10.70 6.64
C VAL A 177 -5.98 -10.27 7.32
N THR A 178 -6.39 -11.01 8.35
CA THR A 178 -7.64 -10.79 9.07
C THR A 178 -7.62 -9.44 9.79
N LEU A 179 -6.52 -9.14 10.48
CA LEU A 179 -6.27 -7.84 11.12
C LEU A 179 -6.36 -6.68 10.11
N ASN A 180 -5.73 -6.83 8.95
CA ASN A 180 -5.70 -5.75 7.96
C ASN A 180 -7.03 -5.54 7.23
N ARG A 181 -7.87 -6.58 7.13
CA ARG A 181 -9.26 -6.47 6.67
C ARG A 181 -10.13 -5.74 7.69
N ALA A 182 -9.96 -6.05 8.97
CA ALA A 182 -10.60 -5.33 10.08
C ALA A 182 -10.21 -3.86 10.09
N ARG A 183 -8.92 -3.55 10.06
CA ARG A 183 -8.39 -2.19 10.01
C ARG A 183 -8.95 -1.35 8.85
N ALA A 184 -9.06 -1.96 7.68
CA ALA A 184 -9.61 -1.29 6.50
C ALA A 184 -11.13 -1.26 6.46
N LYS A 185 -11.83 -1.92 7.39
CA LYS A 185 -13.27 -2.18 7.36
C LYS A 185 -13.73 -2.82 6.04
N VAL A 186 -12.87 -3.63 5.43
CA VAL A 186 -13.12 -4.32 4.15
C VAL A 186 -12.69 -5.78 4.27
N GLY A 187 -13.66 -6.69 4.35
CA GLY A 187 -13.45 -8.14 4.46
C GLY A 187 -14.46 -8.95 3.64
N LYS A 188 -14.38 -10.27 3.69
CA LYS A 188 -15.32 -11.19 3.00
C LYS A 188 -16.58 -11.42 3.85
N THR A 189 -17.23 -10.34 4.25
CA THR A 189 -18.47 -10.41 5.04
C THR A 189 -19.64 -10.91 4.20
N ALA A 190 -20.73 -11.37 4.82
CA ALA A 190 -21.92 -11.81 4.07
C ALA A 190 -22.45 -10.70 3.15
N SER A 191 -22.46 -9.44 3.58
CA SER A 191 -22.86 -8.31 2.72
C SER A 191 -21.97 -8.14 1.49
N THR A 192 -20.65 -8.29 1.67
CA THR A 192 -19.67 -8.18 0.57
C THR A 192 -19.79 -9.37 -0.39
N LEU A 193 -19.95 -10.58 0.13
CA LEU A 193 -20.11 -11.79 -0.66
C LEU A 193 -21.44 -11.80 -1.44
N HIS A 194 -22.52 -11.31 -0.84
CA HIS A 194 -23.81 -11.11 -1.51
C HIS A 194 -23.70 -10.09 -2.64
N LYS A 195 -23.02 -8.95 -2.41
CA LYS A 195 -22.74 -7.95 -3.45
C LYS A 195 -21.95 -8.54 -4.64
N TRP A 196 -21.13 -9.56 -4.39
CA TRP A 196 -20.39 -10.29 -5.43
C TRP A 196 -21.13 -11.50 -6.01
N LYS A 197 -22.39 -11.73 -5.61
CA LYS A 197 -23.21 -12.88 -6.03
C LYS A 197 -22.59 -14.24 -5.68
N LEU A 198 -21.81 -14.29 -4.60
CA LEU A 198 -21.20 -15.51 -4.06
C LEU A 198 -22.01 -16.11 -2.90
N ARG A 199 -23.05 -15.42 -2.46
CA ARG A 199 -23.95 -15.82 -1.38
C ARG A 199 -25.37 -15.34 -1.71
N PRO A 200 -26.44 -16.06 -1.35
CA PRO A 200 -27.83 -15.66 -1.64
C PRO A 200 -28.32 -14.46 -0.83
N ASN A 201 -27.81 -14.24 0.39
CA ASN A 201 -28.23 -13.15 1.27
C ASN A 201 -27.05 -12.49 1.99
N SER A 202 -27.28 -11.30 2.55
CA SER A 202 -26.31 -10.51 3.31
C SER A 202 -26.39 -10.73 4.83
N GLU A 203 -27.21 -11.69 5.28
CA GLU A 203 -27.60 -11.84 6.67
C GLU A 203 -26.48 -12.45 7.53
N CYS A 204 -26.38 -11.94 8.75
CA CYS A 204 -25.52 -12.48 9.79
C CYS A 204 -26.25 -13.61 10.53
N PRO A 205 -25.55 -14.67 10.99
CA PRO A 205 -26.15 -15.70 11.85
C PRO A 205 -26.81 -15.16 13.13
N CYS A 206 -26.38 -13.99 13.63
CA CYS A 206 -27.02 -13.33 14.77
C CYS A 206 -28.41 -12.72 14.48
N GLY A 207 -28.89 -12.79 13.23
CA GLY A 207 -30.17 -12.22 12.81
C GLY A 207 -30.09 -10.80 12.22
N LYS A 208 -28.91 -10.15 12.18
CA LYS A 208 -28.74 -8.85 11.51
C LYS A 208 -28.87 -9.01 9.98
N GLN A 209 -29.68 -8.18 9.34
CA GLN A 209 -29.92 -8.22 7.88
C GLN A 209 -28.66 -8.02 7.02
N ASN A 210 -27.72 -7.20 7.50
CA ASN A 210 -26.49 -6.88 6.79
C ASN A 210 -25.28 -7.13 7.70
N GLN A 211 -24.58 -8.22 7.46
CA GLN A 211 -23.29 -8.49 8.10
C GLN A 211 -22.20 -7.62 7.46
N THR A 212 -21.94 -6.44 8.00
CA THR A 212 -20.82 -5.55 7.61
C THR A 212 -19.60 -5.78 8.51
N MET A 213 -18.44 -5.21 8.12
CA MET A 213 -17.25 -5.28 8.98
C MET A 213 -17.47 -4.54 10.29
N ASP A 214 -18.13 -3.38 10.27
CA ASP A 214 -18.47 -2.63 11.49
C ASP A 214 -19.37 -3.45 12.42
N HIS A 215 -20.40 -4.10 11.87
CA HIS A 215 -21.27 -4.99 12.64
C HIS A 215 -20.47 -6.12 13.33
N ILE A 216 -19.57 -6.79 12.60
CA ILE A 216 -18.74 -7.87 13.16
C ILE A 216 -17.76 -7.34 14.24
N LEU A 217 -17.33 -6.09 14.13
CA LEU A 217 -16.37 -5.49 15.05
C LEU A 217 -17.00 -5.02 16.37
N SER A 218 -18.23 -4.49 16.35
CA SER A 218 -18.79 -3.79 17.52
C SER A 218 -20.18 -4.26 17.97
N GLU A 219 -20.92 -5.01 17.15
CA GLU A 219 -22.35 -5.31 17.43
C GLU A 219 -22.67 -6.81 17.48
N CYS A 220 -21.90 -7.63 16.77
CA CYS A 220 -22.26 -9.03 16.55
C CYS A 220 -22.21 -9.84 17.86
N THR A 221 -23.29 -10.54 18.20
CA THR A 221 -23.38 -11.39 19.40
C THR A 221 -22.67 -12.73 19.24
N GLU A 222 -22.34 -13.12 18.00
CA GLU A 222 -21.72 -14.42 17.68
C GLU A 222 -20.20 -14.42 17.90
N GLY A 223 -19.60 -13.29 18.24
CA GLY A 223 -18.15 -13.17 18.37
C GLY A 223 -17.73 -12.04 19.31
N PRO A 224 -16.43 -11.95 19.61
CA PRO A 224 -15.88 -10.87 20.42
C PRO A 224 -15.99 -9.52 19.70
N HIS A 225 -15.90 -8.44 20.45
CA HIS A 225 -15.84 -7.07 19.93
C HIS A 225 -14.41 -6.52 19.98
N CYS A 226 -14.12 -5.56 19.12
CA CYS A 226 -12.80 -4.97 18.97
C CYS A 226 -12.92 -3.52 18.50
N THR A 227 -12.24 -2.61 19.20
CA THR A 227 -12.23 -1.18 18.85
C THR A 227 -11.16 -0.85 17.81
N ASP A 228 -11.22 0.35 17.22
CA ASP A 228 -10.17 0.82 16.30
C ASP A 228 -8.81 0.94 17.01
N GLN A 229 -8.78 1.29 18.30
CA GLN A 229 -7.55 1.35 19.08
C GLN A 229 -6.96 -0.06 19.29
N ASP A 230 -7.81 -1.05 19.60
CA ASP A 230 -7.39 -2.44 19.72
C ASP A 230 -6.78 -2.95 18.41
N LEU A 231 -7.42 -2.63 17.26
CA LEU A 231 -6.89 -2.95 15.94
C LEU A 231 -5.58 -2.21 15.63
N ARG A 232 -5.45 -0.94 16.04
CA ARG A 232 -4.24 -0.14 15.83
C ARG A 232 -3.06 -0.71 16.60
N ASP A 233 -3.26 -1.11 17.85
CA ASP A 233 -2.19 -1.57 18.74
C ASP A 233 -2.00 -3.09 18.72
N CYS A 234 -2.94 -3.82 18.12
CA CYS A 234 -2.95 -5.29 18.11
C CYS A 234 -2.98 -5.87 19.53
N THR A 235 -3.87 -5.35 20.37
CA THR A 235 -4.09 -5.80 21.77
C THR A 235 -4.61 -7.24 21.84
N ASP A 236 -4.73 -7.79 23.05
CA ASP A 236 -5.28 -9.13 23.27
C ASP A 236 -6.75 -9.25 22.81
N ALA A 237 -7.52 -8.16 22.89
CA ALA A 237 -8.87 -8.08 22.35
C ALA A 237 -8.85 -8.26 20.82
N ALA A 238 -7.95 -7.56 20.11
CA ALA A 238 -7.74 -7.74 18.68
C ALA A 238 -7.29 -9.17 18.33
N GLN A 239 -6.39 -9.77 19.11
CA GLN A 239 -5.94 -11.16 18.88
C GLN A 239 -7.07 -12.18 19.06
N THR A 240 -7.90 -12.00 20.09
CA THR A 240 -9.08 -12.83 20.33
C THR A 240 -10.08 -12.70 19.17
N TRP A 241 -10.31 -11.47 18.71
CA TRP A 241 -11.15 -11.18 17.56
C TRP A 241 -10.64 -11.84 16.27
N ILE A 242 -9.34 -11.70 15.99
CA ILE A 242 -8.70 -12.30 14.82
C ILE A 242 -8.87 -13.81 14.85
N THR A 243 -8.56 -14.45 15.98
CA THR A 243 -8.64 -15.91 16.11
C THR A 243 -10.05 -16.42 15.86
N HIS A 244 -11.07 -15.69 16.32
CA HIS A 244 -12.46 -16.05 16.09
C HIS A 244 -12.89 -15.89 14.62
N TRP A 245 -12.45 -14.82 13.95
CA TRP A 245 -12.96 -14.44 12.62
C TRP A 245 -12.07 -14.85 11.44
N ARG A 246 -10.82 -15.26 11.64
CA ARG A 246 -9.82 -15.51 10.56
C ARG A 246 -10.23 -16.51 9.47
N ASP A 247 -11.12 -17.44 9.79
CA ASP A 247 -11.63 -18.44 8.85
C ASP A 247 -13.00 -18.05 8.25
N LYS A 248 -13.59 -16.96 8.73
CA LYS A 248 -14.95 -16.50 8.40
C LYS A 248 -14.97 -15.25 7.50
N ILE A 249 -13.88 -14.45 7.44
CA ILE A 249 -13.82 -13.15 6.71
C ILE A 249 -12.60 -12.96 5.81
#